data_AF-A0A8I1UDT5-F1
#
_entry.id   AF-A0A8I1UDT5-F1
#
_cell.length_a   1.000
_cell.length_b   1.000
_cell.length_c   1.000
_cell.angle_alpha   90.00
_cell.angle_beta   90.00
_cell.angle_gamma   90.00
#
_symmetry.space_group_name_H-M   'P 1'
#
loop_
_entity.id
_entity.type
_entity.pdbx_description
1 polymer ?
#
loop_
_entity_poly.entity_id
_entity_poly.type
_entity_poly.pdbx_seq_one_letter_code
_entity_poly.pdbx_strand_id
1 'polypeptide(L)'
;MDSGFRPEHFELLRRWRETARVTGNPEQDEAYAKLIDAYEATAKWARAVRDRVFPRGEVRKLSKPTNQAQKFKPYTWVRIYPWAGAPAGLAYTVGIDAGGEFCIKIDTVNLFGPQRERYEALRGPDHGTSPIAAILSEEVGLGMSFEQLVDWSVAQIARFQSSYDDVASELGLLAKGLRLVTDAAVSSEAFERWRDILLEQSPASGRVYRMRDHPVWFVTRDGQGGPELSLGLDPTGQEWAVEINAPPAPGDFNRLSAIGVDEAGGRYLLRQGWLRGRRPAPDIRAEFQSRTGLTAASVQGEGKAAEREWFVVANLDDVPARIRQRTAEFVELCWAARTPFTHDMPAASDGLQNGSSFEADGEKGGSYLLSARPAIDAKVVDQLHGTVWECLARVLAKHHVKYRKWRHARRYEIDMEVERQQGSHLLVEIKTGCCLSDVYSAVGQLEIYRKLFPQLANHQAVMLIDTPVTPFIRQAVEALDIVVHQYEWPKGADRKNVQFSEAFLQLCGVPQPSDVTVVQAHVSLTG
;
A
#
# COMPACT_ATOMS: atom_id res chain seq x y z
N MET A 1 -11.04 24.98 16.58
CA MET A 1 -10.15 26.04 17.12
C MET A 1 -9.29 26.61 15.98
N ASP A 2 -8.93 27.89 16.08
CA ASP A 2 -7.99 28.58 15.18
C ASP A 2 -6.63 27.83 15.12
N SER A 3 -6.02 27.75 13.93
CA SER A 3 -4.71 27.12 13.69
C SER A 3 -3.57 27.87 14.36
N GLY A 4 -3.78 29.15 14.70
CA GLY A 4 -2.78 30.02 15.32
C GLY A 4 -1.89 30.75 14.32
N PHE A 5 -2.13 30.57 13.02
CA PHE A 5 -1.45 31.30 11.95
C PHE A 5 -2.29 32.50 11.49
N ARG A 6 -1.62 33.60 11.12
CA ARG A 6 -2.25 34.85 10.68
C ARG A 6 -1.60 35.34 9.38
N PRO A 7 -2.31 36.09 8.51
CA PRO A 7 -1.71 36.70 7.32
C PRO A 7 -0.43 37.49 7.64
N GLU A 8 -0.44 38.22 8.76
CA GLU A 8 0.71 38.97 9.24
C GLU A 8 1.98 38.12 9.42
N HIS A 9 1.87 36.84 9.80
CA HIS A 9 3.04 35.99 9.93
C HIS A 9 3.77 35.81 8.58
N PHE A 10 3.02 35.64 7.49
CA PHE A 10 3.57 35.50 6.14
C PHE A 10 4.14 36.82 5.61
N GLU A 11 3.46 37.93 5.88
CA GLU A 11 3.95 39.27 5.55
C GLU A 11 5.28 39.56 6.24
N LEU A 12 5.41 39.25 7.54
CA LEU A 12 6.64 39.45 8.29
C LEU A 12 7.79 38.57 7.79
N LEU A 13 7.52 37.29 7.48
CA LEU A 13 8.52 36.39 6.87
C LEU A 13 8.99 36.91 5.51
N ARG A 14 8.07 37.41 4.66
CA ARG A 14 8.40 38.03 3.38
C ARG A 14 9.21 39.30 3.53
N ARG A 15 8.78 40.18 4.43
CA ARG A 15 9.37 41.50 4.64
C ARG A 15 10.79 41.42 5.18
N TRP A 16 11.03 40.56 6.17
CA TRP A 16 12.30 40.50 6.88
C TRP A 16 13.24 39.41 6.40
N ARG A 17 12.88 38.59 5.40
CA ARG A 17 13.72 37.50 4.87
C ARG A 17 15.18 37.91 4.73
N GLU A 18 16.06 37.17 5.39
CA GLU A 18 17.52 37.34 5.32
C GLU A 18 18.05 38.72 5.74
N THR A 19 17.20 39.58 6.30
CA THR A 19 17.58 40.89 6.80
C THR A 19 18.28 40.75 8.15
N ALA A 20 19.38 41.48 8.35
CA ALA A 20 20.10 41.49 9.61
C ALA A 20 19.26 42.13 10.72
N ARG A 21 19.19 41.47 11.88
CA ARG A 21 18.50 41.99 13.06
C ARG A 21 19.29 43.14 13.69
N VAL A 22 18.60 44.24 13.93
CA VAL A 22 19.08 45.40 14.68
C VAL A 22 18.30 45.48 15.99
N THR A 23 18.92 45.00 17.07
CA THR A 23 18.33 45.06 18.42
C THR A 23 18.02 46.49 18.83
N GLY A 24 16.83 46.74 19.38
CA GLY A 24 16.39 48.08 19.78
C GLY A 24 15.68 48.86 18.66
N ASN A 25 15.56 48.28 17.46
CA ASN A 25 14.63 48.77 16.44
C ASN A 25 13.21 48.32 16.81
N PRO A 26 12.28 49.24 17.12
CA PRO A 26 10.93 48.87 17.60
C PRO A 26 10.16 48.00 16.62
N GLU A 27 10.28 48.26 15.31
CA GLU A 27 9.56 47.51 14.28
C GLU A 27 10.10 46.08 14.13
N GLN A 28 11.42 45.91 14.21
CA GLN A 28 12.03 44.58 14.17
C GLN A 28 11.79 43.79 15.46
N ASP A 29 11.77 44.45 16.61
CA ASP A 29 11.49 43.79 17.88
C ASP A 29 10.01 43.36 17.99
N GLU A 30 9.08 44.15 17.47
CA GLU A 30 7.67 43.74 17.32
C GLU A 30 7.53 42.57 16.33
N ALA A 31 8.16 42.66 15.15
CA ALA A 31 8.16 41.57 14.17
C ALA A 31 8.75 40.29 14.75
N TYR A 32 9.83 40.39 15.54
CA TYR A 32 10.45 39.26 16.20
C TYR A 32 9.50 38.57 17.19
N ALA A 33 8.75 39.34 17.98
CA ALA A 33 7.76 38.81 18.91
C ALA A 33 6.63 38.06 18.17
N LYS A 34 6.07 38.66 17.11
CA LYS A 34 5.01 38.01 16.31
C LYS A 34 5.49 36.76 15.57
N LEU A 35 6.75 36.75 15.11
CA LEU A 35 7.35 35.55 14.53
C LEU A 35 7.56 34.45 15.58
N ILE A 36 7.80 34.78 16.85
CA ILE A 36 7.82 33.76 17.92
C ILE A 36 6.46 33.06 18.01
N ASP A 37 5.36 33.81 17.96
CA ASP A 37 4.00 33.23 17.99
C ASP A 37 3.78 32.27 16.81
N ALA A 38 4.22 32.63 15.61
CA ALA A 38 4.18 31.75 14.44
C ALA A 38 5.00 30.46 14.64
N TYR A 39 6.17 30.56 15.28
CA TYR A 39 7.00 29.40 15.63
C TYR A 39 6.35 28.51 16.71
N GLU A 40 5.61 29.08 17.66
CA GLU A 40 4.82 28.31 18.63
C GLU A 40 3.63 27.60 17.96
N ALA A 41 2.94 28.27 17.03
CA ALA A 41 1.88 27.66 16.23
C ALA A 41 2.41 26.47 15.42
N THR A 42 3.56 26.63 14.74
CA THR A 42 4.22 25.52 14.03
C THR A 42 4.64 24.40 14.97
N ALA A 43 5.16 24.71 16.15
CA ALA A 43 5.56 23.68 17.12
C ALA A 43 4.34 22.91 17.66
N LYS A 44 3.21 23.58 17.90
CA LYS A 44 1.95 22.94 18.28
C LYS A 44 1.44 22.02 17.17
N TRP A 45 1.46 22.50 15.93
CA TRP A 45 1.12 21.69 14.76
C TRP A 45 2.01 20.45 14.63
N ALA A 46 3.33 20.61 14.73
CA ALA A 46 4.29 19.51 14.66
C ALA A 46 4.06 18.44 15.75
N ARG A 47 3.78 18.87 16.98
CA ARG A 47 3.47 17.97 18.10
C ARG A 47 2.18 17.18 17.85
N ALA A 48 1.12 17.84 17.35
CA ALA A 48 -0.13 17.15 17.03
C ALA A 48 0.04 16.12 15.89
N VAL A 49 0.85 16.43 14.87
CA VAL A 49 1.20 15.47 13.82
C VAL A 49 2.01 14.30 14.40
N ARG A 50 3.04 14.59 15.21
CA ARG A 50 3.83 13.56 15.91
C ARG A 50 2.95 12.66 16.75
N ASP A 51 2.07 13.20 17.58
CA ASP A 51 1.23 12.41 18.49
C ASP A 51 0.33 11.42 17.74
N ARG A 52 -0.14 11.79 16.55
CA ARG A 52 -1.00 10.94 15.71
C ARG A 52 -0.24 9.90 14.90
N VAL A 53 0.97 10.22 14.44
CA VAL A 53 1.66 9.44 13.40
C VAL A 53 2.91 8.76 13.93
N PHE A 54 3.63 9.44 14.82
CA PHE A 54 4.94 9.06 15.35
C PHE A 54 4.93 9.12 16.88
N PRO A 55 4.14 8.31 17.59
CA PRO A 55 3.96 8.43 19.05
C PRO A 55 5.26 8.20 19.85
N ARG A 56 6.26 7.51 19.29
CA ARG A 56 7.63 7.40 19.85
C ARG A 56 8.61 8.45 19.33
N GLY A 57 8.14 9.30 18.43
CA GLY A 57 8.91 10.36 17.81
C GLY A 57 9.16 11.55 18.72
N GLU A 58 10.09 12.39 18.30
CA GLU A 58 10.45 13.61 18.98
C GLU A 58 10.26 14.82 18.07
N VAL A 59 9.85 15.95 18.67
CA VAL A 59 9.72 17.22 17.98
C VAL A 59 10.86 18.14 18.42
N ARG A 60 11.64 18.63 17.46
CA ARG A 60 12.69 19.64 17.70
C ARG A 60 12.29 20.96 17.08
N LYS A 61 11.92 21.90 17.95
CA LYS A 61 11.66 23.29 17.59
C LYS A 61 12.98 24.05 17.40
N LEU A 62 13.08 24.84 16.33
CA LEU A 62 14.13 25.85 16.20
C LEU A 62 13.76 27.06 17.06
N SER A 63 14.63 27.45 18.00
CA SER A 63 14.25 28.34 19.10
C SER A 63 14.14 29.83 18.74
N LYS A 64 14.59 30.25 17.55
CA LYS A 64 14.75 31.67 17.20
C LYS A 64 14.31 31.96 15.76
N PRO A 65 13.57 33.07 15.52
CA PRO A 65 13.32 33.62 14.19
C PRO A 65 14.58 34.00 13.40
N THR A 66 15.73 34.13 14.06
CA THR A 66 17.01 34.45 13.42
C THR A 66 17.95 33.24 13.30
N ASN A 67 18.83 33.27 12.30
CA ASN A 67 19.92 32.32 12.11
C ASN A 67 21.18 32.69 12.93
N GLN A 68 22.24 31.89 12.80
CA GLN A 68 23.50 32.13 13.54
C GLN A 68 24.16 33.47 13.18
N ALA A 69 23.94 33.96 11.96
CA ALA A 69 24.41 35.28 11.48
C ALA A 69 23.48 36.44 11.89
N GLN A 70 22.56 36.24 12.85
CA GLN A 70 21.57 37.23 13.29
C GLN A 70 20.67 37.76 12.17
N LYS A 71 20.47 37.00 11.09
CA LYS A 71 19.52 37.34 10.03
C LYS A 71 18.19 36.65 10.26
N PHE A 72 17.06 37.32 9.99
CA PHE A 72 15.74 36.72 10.03
C PHE A 72 15.64 35.56 9.04
N LYS A 73 15.12 34.43 9.50
CA LYS A 73 14.87 33.25 8.67
C LYS A 73 13.58 33.47 7.86
N PRO A 74 13.54 33.01 6.60
CA PRO A 74 12.35 33.12 5.77
C PRO A 74 11.31 32.02 6.09
N TYR A 75 11.37 31.34 7.24
CA TYR A 75 10.50 30.21 7.58
C TYR A 75 10.35 30.00 9.09
N THR A 76 9.37 29.16 9.48
CA THR A 76 9.09 28.74 10.87
C THR A 76 9.36 27.25 11.15
N TRP A 77 10.06 26.57 10.26
CA TRP A 77 10.26 25.11 10.25
C TRP A 77 10.54 24.48 11.63
N VAL A 78 9.78 23.42 11.92
CA VAL A 78 9.93 22.54 13.08
C VAL A 78 10.15 21.11 12.57
N ARG A 79 11.05 20.39 13.25
CA ARG A 79 11.45 19.04 12.85
C ARG A 79 10.71 18.00 13.68
N ILE A 80 10.28 16.93 13.04
CA ILE A 80 9.70 15.73 13.65
C ILE A 80 10.60 14.56 13.25
N TYR A 81 11.15 13.89 14.25
CA TYR A 81 11.89 12.64 14.08
C TYR A 81 10.94 11.50 14.44
N PRO A 82 10.79 10.48 13.57
CA PRO A 82 9.74 9.46 13.72
C PRO A 82 9.90 8.56 14.97
N TRP A 83 11.12 8.38 15.47
CA TRP A 83 11.41 7.73 16.74
C TRP A 83 12.62 8.36 17.45
N ALA A 84 12.74 8.11 18.75
CA ALA A 84 13.91 8.50 19.53
C ALA A 84 15.17 7.81 18.99
N GLY A 85 16.12 8.60 18.46
CA GLY A 85 17.35 8.11 17.86
C GLY A 85 17.34 8.04 16.33
N ALA A 86 16.23 8.37 15.67
CA ALA A 86 16.17 8.46 14.21
C ALA A 86 17.33 9.32 13.65
N PRO A 87 17.91 8.97 12.48
CA PRO A 87 19.08 9.64 11.92
C PRO A 87 19.00 11.17 11.98
N ALA A 88 19.87 11.79 12.78
CA ALA A 88 19.78 13.23 13.05
C ALA A 88 19.90 14.11 11.79
N GLY A 89 20.50 13.57 10.72
CA GLY A 89 20.67 14.20 9.42
C GLY A 89 19.42 14.26 8.54
N LEU A 90 18.31 13.67 8.96
CA LEU A 90 17.04 13.68 8.22
C LEU A 90 15.88 13.94 9.20
N ALA A 91 14.84 14.65 8.79
CA ALA A 91 13.65 14.86 9.60
C ALA A 91 12.42 15.09 8.73
N TYR A 92 11.24 14.72 9.23
CA TYR A 92 10.04 15.40 8.74
C TYR A 92 10.10 16.87 9.18
N THR A 93 9.84 17.80 8.27
CA THR A 93 9.83 19.23 8.54
C THR A 93 8.44 19.77 8.22
N VAL A 94 7.87 20.50 9.18
CA VAL A 94 6.61 21.23 9.02
C VAL A 94 6.82 22.71 9.26
N GLY A 95 6.07 23.57 8.57
CA GLY A 95 6.04 24.98 8.89
C GLY A 95 5.48 25.85 7.77
N ILE A 96 5.64 27.15 7.94
CA ILE A 96 5.30 28.15 6.93
C ILE A 96 6.57 28.87 6.47
N ASP A 97 6.53 29.44 5.28
CA ASP A 97 7.64 30.22 4.74
C ASP A 97 7.22 31.51 4.02
N ALA A 98 8.22 32.31 3.66
CA ALA A 98 8.09 33.57 2.94
C ALA A 98 7.55 33.41 1.52
N GLY A 99 7.46 32.18 0.98
CA GLY A 99 6.79 31.90 -0.29
C GLY A 99 5.27 31.98 -0.20
N GLY A 100 4.71 32.03 1.02
CA GLY A 100 3.27 31.93 1.21
C GLY A 100 2.79 30.48 1.22
N GLU A 101 3.62 29.56 1.72
CA GLU A 101 3.32 28.14 1.72
C GLU A 101 3.30 27.60 3.15
N PHE A 102 2.34 26.72 3.44
CA PHE A 102 2.48 25.71 4.48
C PHE A 102 3.11 24.48 3.85
N CYS A 103 4.12 23.91 4.49
CA CYS A 103 4.80 22.73 3.97
C CYS A 103 4.89 21.61 5.01
N ILE A 104 4.84 20.37 4.51
CA ILE A 104 5.27 19.17 5.20
C ILE A 104 6.16 18.37 4.26
N LYS A 105 7.35 17.98 4.70
CA LYS A 105 8.34 17.31 3.84
C LYS A 105 9.30 16.44 4.63
N ILE A 106 9.93 15.47 3.99
CA ILE A 106 11.15 14.83 4.50
C ILE A 106 12.31 15.72 4.04
N ASP A 107 13.10 16.26 4.98
CA ASP A 107 14.18 17.20 4.67
C ASP A 107 15.48 16.87 5.39
N THR A 108 16.59 17.30 4.79
CA THR A 108 17.91 17.08 5.34
C THR A 108 18.26 18.10 6.42
N VAL A 109 19.03 17.66 7.39
CA VAL A 109 19.45 18.45 8.55
C VAL A 109 20.97 18.43 8.61
N ASN A 110 21.61 19.56 8.30
CA ASN A 110 23.08 19.70 8.33
C ASN A 110 23.83 18.62 7.52
N LEU A 111 23.22 18.09 6.45
CA LEU A 111 23.91 17.22 5.49
C LEU A 111 24.49 18.05 4.35
N PHE A 112 25.68 17.67 3.92
CA PHE A 112 26.46 18.33 2.88
C PHE A 112 27.07 17.31 1.91
N GLY A 113 27.56 17.77 0.77
CA GLY A 113 28.28 16.94 -0.20
C GLY A 113 27.39 15.85 -0.84
N PRO A 114 27.93 14.64 -1.10
CA PRO A 114 27.24 13.62 -1.91
C PRO A 114 25.87 13.19 -1.38
N GLN A 115 25.68 13.20 -0.05
CA GLN A 115 24.40 12.87 0.56
C GLN A 115 23.35 13.94 0.26
N ARG A 116 23.75 15.21 0.23
CA ARG A 116 22.86 16.32 -0.10
C ARG A 116 22.45 16.28 -1.58
N GLU A 117 23.37 15.95 -2.47
CA GLU A 117 23.10 15.80 -3.91
C GLU A 117 22.10 14.66 -4.18
N ARG A 118 22.26 13.50 -3.53
CA ARG A 118 21.29 12.39 -3.62
C ARG A 118 19.92 12.80 -3.12
N TYR A 119 19.87 13.51 -1.99
CA TYR A 119 18.61 14.02 -1.47
C TYR A 119 17.93 14.98 -2.46
N GLU A 120 18.66 15.89 -3.08
CA GLU A 120 18.10 16.84 -4.05
C GLU A 120 17.54 16.12 -5.29
N ALA A 121 18.20 15.06 -5.74
CA ALA A 121 17.69 14.19 -6.80
C ALA A 121 16.37 13.49 -6.40
N LEU A 122 16.28 12.96 -5.17
CA LEU A 122 15.06 12.34 -4.65
C LEU A 122 13.92 13.33 -4.45
N ARG A 123 14.22 14.50 -3.88
CA ARG A 123 13.24 15.56 -3.64
C ARG A 123 12.65 16.07 -4.96
N GLY A 124 13.44 16.08 -6.02
CA GLY A 124 13.08 16.72 -7.28
C GLY A 124 13.22 18.24 -7.21
N PRO A 125 13.01 18.96 -8.32
CA PRO A 125 13.23 20.41 -8.39
C PRO A 125 12.16 21.22 -7.64
N ASP A 126 10.92 20.75 -7.65
CA ASP A 126 9.73 21.45 -7.15
C ASP A 126 9.09 20.68 -5.98
N HIS A 127 8.76 21.39 -4.89
CA HIS A 127 8.07 20.80 -3.75
C HIS A 127 6.63 20.37 -4.07
N GLY A 128 5.94 21.05 -5.01
CA GLY A 128 4.57 20.71 -5.38
C GLY A 128 4.43 19.37 -6.10
N THR A 129 5.51 18.89 -6.73
CA THR A 129 5.58 17.61 -7.44
C THR A 129 6.51 16.60 -6.77
N SER A 130 7.06 16.96 -5.60
CA SER A 130 8.03 16.14 -4.90
C SER A 130 7.41 14.85 -4.38
N PRO A 131 8.10 13.70 -4.49
CA PRO A 131 7.62 12.46 -3.90
C PRO A 131 7.66 12.47 -2.37
N ILE A 132 8.34 13.44 -1.75
CA ILE A 132 8.61 13.51 -0.31
C ILE A 132 8.24 14.85 0.32
N ALA A 133 7.49 15.70 -0.39
CA ALA A 133 6.98 16.97 0.12
C ALA A 133 5.53 17.20 -0.31
N ALA A 134 4.81 17.96 0.50
CA ALA A 134 3.51 18.51 0.16
C ALA A 134 3.43 19.96 0.64
N ILE A 135 2.81 20.79 -0.20
CA ILE A 135 2.62 22.21 0.04
C ILE A 135 1.14 22.56 -0.01
N LEU A 136 0.77 23.61 0.71
CA LEU A 136 -0.55 24.21 0.74
C LEU A 136 -0.38 25.72 0.67
N SER A 137 -1.18 26.41 -0.13
CA SER A 137 -1.09 27.87 -0.26
C SER A 137 -1.51 28.59 1.04
N GLU A 138 -1.00 29.81 1.22
CA GLU A 138 -1.33 30.71 2.33
C GLU A 138 -2.85 30.87 2.49
N GLU A 139 -3.56 31.14 1.39
CA GLU A 139 -5.02 31.32 1.38
C GLU A 139 -5.76 30.09 1.92
N VAL A 140 -5.42 28.91 1.41
CA VAL A 140 -6.10 27.67 1.80
C VAL A 140 -5.73 27.28 3.22
N GLY A 141 -4.45 27.39 3.61
CA GLY A 141 -3.98 27.02 4.93
C GLY A 141 -4.48 27.94 6.04
N LEU A 142 -4.59 29.25 5.79
CA LEU A 142 -5.23 30.20 6.72
C LEU A 142 -6.74 29.95 6.87
N GLY A 143 -7.38 29.39 5.86
CA GLY A 143 -8.79 28.97 5.92
C GLY A 143 -9.04 27.67 6.69
N MET A 144 -8.00 26.90 7.01
CA MET A 144 -8.13 25.65 7.77
C MET A 144 -8.15 25.88 9.27
N SER A 145 -9.03 25.15 9.97
CA SER A 145 -8.90 24.97 11.42
C SER A 145 -7.64 24.18 11.78
N PHE A 146 -7.23 24.25 13.05
CA PHE A 146 -6.08 23.49 13.54
C PHE A 146 -6.19 21.99 13.25
N GLU A 147 -7.36 21.39 13.48
CA GLU A 147 -7.58 19.96 13.27
C GLU A 147 -7.52 19.60 11.79
N GLN A 148 -8.10 20.41 10.91
CA GLN A 148 -8.03 20.20 9.46
C GLN A 148 -6.60 20.28 8.93
N LEU A 149 -5.78 21.20 9.45
CA LEU A 149 -4.36 21.29 9.08
C LEU A 149 -3.58 20.03 9.52
N VAL A 150 -3.87 19.51 10.71
CA VAL A 150 -3.29 18.25 11.20
C VAL A 150 -3.76 17.07 10.35
N ASP A 151 -5.07 16.94 10.08
CA ASP A 151 -5.63 15.88 9.23
C ASP A 151 -5.01 15.88 7.83
N TRP A 152 -4.90 17.06 7.22
CA TRP A 152 -4.23 17.25 5.94
C TRP A 152 -2.79 16.74 6.00
N SER A 153 -2.03 17.14 7.03
CA SER A 153 -0.62 16.73 7.20
C SER A 153 -0.47 15.22 7.30
N VAL A 154 -1.29 14.57 8.13
CA VAL A 154 -1.31 13.12 8.30
C VAL A 154 -1.60 12.42 6.97
N ALA A 155 -2.60 12.93 6.23
CA ALA A 155 -2.95 12.39 4.92
C ALA A 155 -1.83 12.56 3.89
N GLN A 156 -1.10 13.68 3.90
CA GLN A 156 0.01 13.89 2.97
C GLN A 156 1.22 13.00 3.28
N ILE A 157 1.60 12.84 4.55
CA ILE A 157 2.72 11.94 4.90
C ILE A 157 2.43 10.50 4.44
N ALA A 158 1.17 10.06 4.57
CA ALA A 158 0.73 8.75 4.09
C ALA A 158 0.81 8.60 2.55
N ARG A 159 0.82 9.71 1.80
CA ARG A 159 0.86 9.72 0.33
C ARG A 159 2.25 9.90 -0.27
N PHE A 160 3.28 10.25 0.51
CA PHE A 160 4.63 10.35 -0.04
C PHE A 160 5.04 9.03 -0.71
N GLN A 161 5.74 9.07 -1.82
CA GLN A 161 6.14 7.83 -2.51
C GLN A 161 7.23 7.09 -1.74
N SER A 162 8.07 7.82 -1.02
CA SER A 162 9.13 7.27 -0.16
C SER A 162 8.84 7.52 1.32
N SER A 163 9.10 6.52 2.16
CA SER A 163 9.10 6.67 3.61
C SER A 163 10.37 7.38 4.10
N TYR A 164 10.39 7.75 5.37
CA TYR A 164 11.59 8.27 6.01
C TYR A 164 12.78 7.30 5.89
N ASP A 165 12.54 6.00 6.04
CA ASP A 165 13.57 4.96 5.96
C ASP A 165 14.07 4.74 4.55
N ASP A 166 13.19 4.81 3.56
CA ASP A 166 13.59 4.69 2.16
C ASP A 166 14.58 5.81 1.81
N VAL A 167 14.24 7.04 2.22
CA VAL A 167 15.12 8.21 2.03
C VAL A 167 16.40 8.04 2.86
N ALA A 168 16.30 7.74 4.16
CA ALA A 168 17.46 7.58 5.02
C ALA A 168 18.41 6.48 4.51
N SER A 169 17.88 5.36 4.00
CA SER A 169 18.66 4.28 3.40
C SER A 169 19.37 4.72 2.12
N GLU A 170 18.68 5.41 1.22
CA GLU A 170 19.25 5.93 -0.04
C GLU A 170 20.38 6.94 0.22
N LEU A 171 20.24 7.72 1.30
CA LEU A 171 21.25 8.65 1.78
C LEU A 171 22.38 7.97 2.58
N GLY A 172 22.28 6.67 2.85
CA GLY A 172 23.25 5.91 3.64
C GLY A 172 23.29 6.31 5.11
N LEU A 173 22.18 6.82 5.65
CA LEU A 173 22.05 7.27 7.04
C LEU A 173 21.60 6.17 8.00
N LEU A 174 21.02 5.08 7.50
CA LEU A 174 20.68 3.90 8.29
C LEU A 174 21.74 2.82 8.11
N ALA A 175 22.23 2.29 9.24
CA ALA A 175 23.08 1.11 9.25
C ALA A 175 22.26 -0.12 8.83
N LYS A 176 22.84 -1.00 8.01
CA LYS A 176 22.13 -2.15 7.42
C LYS A 176 21.83 -3.29 8.41
N GLY A 177 22.28 -3.19 9.66
CA GLY A 177 22.19 -4.25 10.67
C GLY A 177 21.03 -4.05 11.64
N LEU A 178 20.21 -5.09 11.82
CA LEU A 178 19.16 -5.17 12.84
C LEU A 178 19.61 -6.09 13.98
N ARG A 179 19.21 -5.83 15.21
CA ARG A 179 19.34 -6.74 16.35
C ARG A 179 17.98 -7.24 16.77
N LEU A 180 17.85 -8.53 17.10
CA LEU A 180 16.58 -9.05 17.61
C LEU A 180 16.27 -8.47 19.00
N VAL A 181 15.02 -8.08 19.20
CA VAL A 181 14.51 -7.70 20.52
C VAL A 181 14.36 -8.96 21.38
N THR A 182 15.00 -8.96 22.53
CA THR A 182 14.90 -10.01 23.56
C THR A 182 14.01 -9.59 24.74
N ASP A 183 13.69 -8.30 24.85
CA ASP A 183 12.78 -7.78 25.87
C ASP A 183 11.32 -8.11 25.55
N ALA A 184 10.64 -8.77 26.50
CA ALA A 184 9.26 -9.23 26.34
C ALA A 184 8.24 -8.09 26.27
N ALA A 185 8.41 -7.03 27.06
CA ALA A 185 7.48 -5.91 27.05
C ALA A 185 7.58 -5.15 25.73
N VAL A 186 8.80 -4.88 25.26
CA VAL A 186 9.03 -4.18 23.98
C VAL A 186 8.50 -4.98 22.79
N SER A 187 8.73 -6.31 22.79
CA SER A 187 8.20 -7.19 21.75
C SER A 187 6.67 -7.22 21.77
N SER A 188 6.06 -7.41 22.93
CA SER A 188 4.59 -7.48 23.04
C SER A 188 3.93 -6.17 22.59
N GLU A 189 4.41 -5.02 23.07
CA GLU A 189 3.90 -3.70 22.70
C GLU A 189 3.98 -3.47 21.17
N ALA A 190 5.09 -3.87 20.55
CA ALA A 190 5.28 -3.71 19.11
C ALA A 190 4.30 -4.58 18.29
N PHE A 191 4.09 -5.84 18.70
CA PHE A 191 3.15 -6.74 18.05
C PHE A 191 1.69 -6.30 18.25
N GLU A 192 1.33 -5.85 19.46
CA GLU A 192 -0.01 -5.32 19.76
C GLU A 192 -0.31 -4.08 18.91
N ARG A 193 0.61 -3.12 18.90
CA ARG A 193 0.48 -1.92 18.07
C ARG A 193 0.32 -2.27 16.59
N TRP A 194 1.12 -3.20 16.08
CA TRP A 194 1.00 -3.64 14.69
C TRP A 194 -0.39 -4.23 14.42
N ARG A 195 -0.90 -5.11 15.29
CA ARG A 195 -2.26 -5.66 15.16
C ARG A 195 -3.32 -4.55 15.17
N ASP A 196 -3.22 -3.60 16.10
CA ASP A 196 -4.20 -2.52 16.24
C ASP A 196 -4.25 -1.64 14.99
N ILE A 197 -3.10 -1.36 14.37
CA ILE A 197 -3.01 -0.65 13.08
C ILE A 197 -3.70 -1.42 11.94
N LEU A 198 -3.63 -2.76 11.95
CA LEU A 198 -4.33 -3.58 10.96
C LEU A 198 -5.84 -3.65 11.22
N LEU A 199 -6.27 -3.61 12.48
CA LEU A 199 -7.69 -3.64 12.87
C LEU A 199 -8.39 -2.29 12.67
N GLU A 200 -7.65 -1.19 12.74
CA GLU A 200 -8.18 0.17 12.61
C GLU A 200 -9.00 0.35 11.32
N GLN A 201 -10.32 0.55 11.48
CA GLN A 201 -11.28 0.76 10.39
C GLN A 201 -11.31 -0.38 9.36
N SER A 202 -10.91 -1.59 9.74
CA SER A 202 -10.96 -2.79 8.90
C SER A 202 -12.35 -3.45 8.98
N PRO A 203 -13.09 -3.55 7.85
CA PRO A 203 -14.40 -4.19 7.86
C PRO A 203 -14.31 -5.67 8.25
N ALA A 204 -15.21 -6.12 9.12
CA ALA A 204 -15.29 -7.51 9.55
C ALA A 204 -16.47 -8.25 8.89
N SER A 205 -16.23 -9.50 8.49
CA SER A 205 -17.24 -10.47 8.05
C SER A 205 -17.10 -11.73 8.90
N GLY A 206 -17.88 -11.82 9.98
CA GLY A 206 -17.70 -12.86 11.00
C GLY A 206 -16.38 -12.67 11.75
N ARG A 207 -15.47 -13.66 11.66
CA ARG A 207 -14.12 -13.60 12.29
C ARG A 207 -13.03 -13.07 11.36
N VAL A 208 -13.33 -12.88 10.08
CA VAL A 208 -12.38 -12.46 9.05
C VAL A 208 -12.47 -10.94 8.88
N TYR A 209 -11.34 -10.27 8.98
CA TYR A 209 -11.19 -8.83 8.75
C TYR A 209 -10.62 -8.61 7.34
N ARG A 210 -11.07 -7.56 6.65
CA ARG A 210 -10.42 -7.03 5.46
C ARG A 210 -9.54 -5.86 5.86
N MET A 211 -8.25 -5.94 5.58
CA MET A 211 -7.30 -4.84 5.79
C MET A 211 -7.77 -3.62 5.02
N ARG A 212 -7.94 -2.50 5.72
CA ARG A 212 -8.36 -1.23 5.14
C ARG A 212 -7.52 -0.86 3.90
N ASP A 213 -8.19 -0.44 2.83
CA ASP A 213 -7.59 0.02 1.55
C ASP A 213 -6.75 -1.04 0.79
N HIS A 214 -6.69 -2.30 1.25
CA HIS A 214 -5.90 -3.37 0.62
C HIS A 214 -6.71 -4.66 0.39
N PRO A 215 -6.38 -5.47 -0.64
CA PRO A 215 -7.06 -6.74 -0.91
C PRO A 215 -6.48 -7.88 -0.05
N VAL A 216 -6.30 -7.64 1.25
CA VAL A 216 -5.75 -8.61 2.20
C VAL A 216 -6.76 -8.87 3.29
N TRP A 217 -7.01 -10.15 3.55
CA TRP A 217 -7.86 -10.61 4.64
C TRP A 217 -7.02 -11.26 5.72
N PHE A 218 -7.49 -11.14 6.96
CA PHE A 218 -6.82 -11.76 8.09
C PHE A 218 -7.79 -12.16 9.18
N VAL A 219 -7.38 -13.16 9.96
CA VAL A 219 -7.95 -13.47 11.27
C VAL A 219 -6.91 -13.14 12.34
N THR A 220 -7.37 -12.76 13.51
CA THR A 220 -6.50 -12.51 14.67
C THR A 220 -7.03 -13.23 15.89
N ARG A 221 -6.11 -13.68 16.75
CA ARG A 221 -6.40 -14.22 18.09
C ARG A 221 -5.26 -13.89 19.05
N ASP A 222 -5.52 -14.02 20.34
CA ASP A 222 -4.49 -13.94 21.36
C ASP A 222 -3.85 -15.32 21.56
N GLY A 223 -2.54 -15.38 21.34
CA GLY A 223 -1.70 -16.56 21.61
C GLY A 223 -0.90 -16.41 22.90
N GLN A 224 -0.07 -17.42 23.20
CA GLN A 224 0.76 -17.41 24.42
C GLN A 224 1.80 -16.29 24.45
N GLY A 225 2.23 -15.78 23.28
CA GLY A 225 3.21 -14.71 23.16
C GLY A 225 2.65 -13.35 22.76
N GLY A 226 1.32 -13.21 22.73
CA GLY A 226 0.64 -12.03 22.21
C GLY A 226 -0.12 -12.33 20.92
N PRO A 227 -0.33 -11.34 20.03
CA PRO A 227 -1.23 -11.49 18.90
C PRO A 227 -0.69 -12.48 17.85
N GLU A 228 -1.59 -13.33 17.35
CA GLU A 228 -1.35 -14.26 16.24
C GLU A 228 -2.27 -13.91 15.09
N LEU A 229 -1.70 -13.71 13.90
CA LEU A 229 -2.44 -13.35 12.71
C LEU A 229 -2.15 -14.31 11.56
N SER A 230 -3.21 -14.80 10.92
CA SER A 230 -3.14 -15.48 9.63
C SER A 230 -3.65 -14.53 8.57
N LEU A 231 -2.84 -14.25 7.54
CA LEU A 231 -3.10 -13.25 6.51
C LEU A 231 -3.07 -13.91 5.12
N GLY A 232 -3.94 -13.48 4.22
CA GLY A 232 -4.05 -14.02 2.86
C GLY A 232 -4.91 -13.17 1.93
N LEU A 233 -5.09 -13.64 0.71
CA LEU A 233 -5.94 -12.98 -0.31
C LEU A 233 -7.31 -13.64 -0.45
N ASP A 234 -7.63 -14.64 0.37
CA ASP A 234 -8.92 -15.32 0.37
C ASP A 234 -9.92 -14.62 1.32
N PRO A 235 -11.03 -14.05 0.80
CA PRO A 235 -12.02 -13.33 1.59
C PRO A 235 -12.87 -14.24 2.48
N THR A 236 -12.79 -15.57 2.30
CA THR A 236 -13.53 -16.55 3.11
C THR A 236 -12.76 -16.96 4.37
N GLY A 237 -11.45 -16.71 4.40
CA GLY A 237 -10.55 -17.12 5.48
C GLY A 237 -10.29 -18.63 5.57
N GLN A 238 -10.47 -19.35 4.46
CA GLN A 238 -10.10 -20.76 4.35
C GLN A 238 -8.61 -20.90 3.99
N GLU A 239 -8.08 -19.94 3.24
CA GLU A 239 -6.69 -19.91 2.80
C GLU A 239 -5.90 -18.68 3.29
N TRP A 240 -4.66 -18.93 3.74
CA TRP A 240 -3.77 -17.91 4.27
C TRP A 240 -2.39 -17.99 3.59
N ALA A 241 -1.86 -16.86 3.13
CA ALA A 241 -0.51 -16.75 2.59
C ALA A 241 0.53 -17.01 3.67
N VAL A 242 0.36 -16.38 4.83
CA VAL A 242 1.39 -16.33 5.88
C VAL A 242 0.76 -16.19 7.26
N GLU A 243 1.44 -16.75 8.25
CA GLU A 243 1.16 -16.52 9.66
C GLU A 243 2.28 -15.68 10.25
N ILE A 244 1.90 -14.61 10.96
CA ILE A 244 2.78 -13.73 11.70
C ILE A 244 2.29 -13.73 13.14
N ASN A 245 3.07 -14.38 13.99
CA ASN A 245 2.66 -14.72 15.36
C ASN A 245 3.68 -14.19 16.34
N ALA A 246 3.23 -13.44 17.34
CA ALA A 246 4.11 -12.96 18.40
C ALA A 246 4.76 -14.16 19.13
N PRO A 247 6.10 -14.17 19.30
CA PRO A 247 6.80 -15.28 19.93
C PRO A 247 6.56 -15.26 21.45
N PRO A 248 6.27 -16.42 22.09
CA PRO A 248 6.16 -16.50 23.56
C PRO A 248 7.43 -16.08 24.31
N ALA A 249 8.58 -16.32 23.70
CA ALA A 249 9.88 -15.86 24.16
C ALA A 249 10.52 -15.01 23.05
N PRO A 250 10.57 -13.67 23.18
CA PRO A 250 11.27 -12.83 22.23
C PRO A 250 12.75 -13.22 22.11
N GLY A 251 13.30 -13.13 20.91
CA GLY A 251 14.63 -13.64 20.60
C GLY A 251 14.71 -15.16 20.38
N ASP A 252 13.60 -15.92 20.57
CA ASP A 252 13.55 -17.34 20.18
C ASP A 252 13.53 -17.49 18.66
N PHE A 253 14.68 -17.86 18.11
CA PHE A 253 14.89 -18.10 16.68
C PHE A 253 14.12 -19.30 16.10
N ASN A 254 13.51 -20.14 16.95
CA ASN A 254 12.62 -21.20 16.49
C ASN A 254 11.24 -20.67 16.08
N ARG A 255 10.92 -19.43 16.45
CA ARG A 255 9.72 -18.73 16.00
C ARG A 255 9.99 -18.02 14.69
N LEU A 256 8.95 -17.97 13.86
CA LEU A 256 9.07 -17.47 12.50
C LEU A 256 9.01 -15.95 12.44
N SER A 257 8.49 -15.29 13.48
CA SER A 257 8.36 -13.84 13.55
C SER A 257 9.12 -13.29 14.74
N ALA A 258 9.66 -12.09 14.60
CA ALA A 258 10.38 -11.38 15.65
C ALA A 258 10.29 -9.87 15.42
N ILE A 259 10.69 -9.11 16.44
CA ILE A 259 10.95 -7.67 16.29
C ILE A 259 12.46 -7.46 16.17
N GLY A 260 12.88 -6.74 15.15
CA GLY A 260 14.23 -6.23 14.99
C GLY A 260 14.32 -4.77 15.40
N VAL A 261 15.48 -4.35 15.88
CA VAL A 261 15.80 -2.95 16.17
C VAL A 261 17.10 -2.58 15.50
N ASP A 262 17.13 -1.46 14.77
CA ASP A 262 18.37 -0.94 14.18
C ASP A 262 19.27 -0.26 15.24
N GLU A 263 20.44 0.22 14.84
CA GLU A 263 21.34 0.97 15.73
C GLU A 263 20.72 2.28 16.23
N ALA A 264 19.77 2.84 15.47
CA ALA A 264 19.06 4.08 15.76
C ALA A 264 17.83 3.90 16.67
N GLY A 265 17.48 2.66 17.06
CA GLY A 265 16.32 2.35 17.90
C GLY A 265 14.98 2.19 17.16
N GLY A 266 14.98 2.21 15.82
CA GLY A 266 13.81 1.97 14.97
C GLY A 266 13.40 0.50 15.00
N ARG A 267 12.10 0.22 15.10
CA ARG A 267 11.55 -1.14 15.26
C ARG A 267 11.00 -1.68 13.95
N TYR A 268 11.36 -2.92 13.63
CA TYR A 268 10.97 -3.60 12.40
C TYR A 268 10.28 -4.92 12.74
N LEU A 269 9.15 -5.19 12.09
CA LEU A 269 8.52 -6.50 12.12
C LEU A 269 9.28 -7.41 11.15
N LEU A 270 9.78 -8.53 11.65
CA LEU A 270 10.55 -9.50 10.89
C LEU A 270 9.81 -10.82 10.74
N ARG A 271 10.02 -11.48 9.60
CA ARG A 271 9.49 -12.81 9.31
C ARG A 271 10.57 -13.65 8.60
N GLN A 272 10.79 -14.88 9.05
CA GLN A 272 11.65 -15.84 8.34
C GLN A 272 11.01 -16.27 7.02
N GLY A 273 11.80 -16.70 6.03
CA GLY A 273 11.30 -17.16 4.72
C GLY A 273 10.59 -18.53 4.71
N TRP A 274 10.21 -19.08 5.86
CA TRP A 274 9.54 -20.39 5.91
C TRP A 274 8.02 -20.25 5.85
N LEU A 275 7.46 -20.72 4.73
CA LEU A 275 6.04 -20.92 4.50
C LEU A 275 5.75 -22.42 4.58
N ARG A 276 5.12 -22.86 5.68
CA ARG A 276 4.70 -24.27 5.83
C ARG A 276 3.74 -24.65 4.71
N GLY A 277 3.94 -25.83 4.14
CA GLY A 277 3.18 -26.40 3.05
C GLY A 277 1.73 -26.65 3.44
N ARG A 278 0.88 -26.76 2.43
CA ARG A 278 -0.54 -27.13 2.53
C ARG A 278 -0.72 -28.27 1.55
N ARG A 279 -1.44 -29.35 1.86
CA ARG A 279 -1.69 -30.36 0.82
C ARG A 279 -2.45 -29.71 -0.36
N PRO A 280 -1.95 -29.75 -1.61
CA PRO A 280 -0.78 -30.48 -2.12
C PRO A 280 0.53 -29.66 -2.29
N ALA A 281 0.53 -28.35 -2.04
CA ALA A 281 1.71 -27.48 -2.09
C ALA A 281 2.79 -27.78 -1.02
N PRO A 282 4.06 -27.99 -1.42
CA PRO A 282 5.17 -28.26 -0.50
C PRO A 282 5.53 -27.05 0.36
N ASP A 283 6.32 -27.28 1.41
CA ASP A 283 6.96 -26.23 2.20
C ASP A 283 7.88 -25.38 1.31
N ILE A 284 7.82 -24.06 1.48
CA ILE A 284 8.77 -23.11 0.86
C ILE A 284 9.70 -22.59 1.96
N ARG A 285 11.01 -22.78 1.77
CA ARG A 285 12.04 -22.27 2.69
C ARG A 285 13.25 -21.72 1.94
N ALA A 286 14.10 -22.58 1.39
CA ALA A 286 15.29 -22.16 0.65
C ALA A 286 14.96 -21.35 -0.62
N GLU A 287 13.80 -21.62 -1.23
CA GLU A 287 13.34 -20.94 -2.44
C GLU A 287 12.56 -19.64 -2.16
N PHE A 288 12.43 -19.23 -0.89
CA PHE A 288 11.60 -18.07 -0.56
C PHE A 288 12.11 -16.79 -1.22
N GLN A 289 13.41 -16.53 -1.15
CA GLN A 289 14.02 -15.34 -1.76
C GLN A 289 13.87 -15.35 -3.28
N SER A 290 14.11 -16.48 -3.96
CA SER A 290 13.97 -16.55 -5.42
C SER A 290 12.52 -16.40 -5.89
N ARG A 291 11.55 -16.92 -5.13
CA ARG A 291 10.12 -16.83 -5.45
C ARG A 291 9.51 -15.46 -5.14
N THR A 292 9.99 -14.77 -4.10
CA THR A 292 9.45 -13.46 -3.67
C THR A 292 10.24 -12.27 -4.18
N GLY A 293 11.51 -12.46 -4.54
CA GLY A 293 12.44 -11.37 -4.86
C GLY A 293 12.88 -10.54 -3.64
N LEU A 294 12.48 -10.92 -2.42
CA LEU A 294 12.85 -10.21 -1.20
C LEU A 294 14.31 -10.48 -0.83
N THR A 295 15.01 -9.45 -0.37
CA THR A 295 16.37 -9.59 0.16
C THR A 295 16.33 -9.79 1.67
N ALA A 296 17.09 -10.77 2.17
CA ALA A 296 17.24 -10.98 3.60
C ALA A 296 17.89 -9.76 4.27
N ALA A 297 17.32 -9.34 5.39
CA ALA A 297 17.88 -8.30 6.24
C ALA A 297 19.12 -8.83 6.96
N SER A 298 20.13 -7.98 7.14
CA SER A 298 21.28 -8.33 7.98
C SER A 298 20.84 -8.25 9.44
N VAL A 299 20.75 -9.39 10.11
CA VAL A 299 20.38 -9.46 11.53
C VAL A 299 21.59 -9.93 12.35
N GLN A 300 22.06 -9.08 13.25
CA GLN A 300 23.03 -9.42 14.27
C GLN A 300 22.32 -10.21 15.38
N GLY A 301 22.76 -11.44 15.59
CA GLY A 301 22.29 -12.31 16.66
C GLY A 301 23.40 -13.23 17.16
N GLU A 302 23.19 -13.87 18.29
CA GLU A 302 24.09 -14.90 18.81
C GLU A 302 23.52 -16.30 18.52
N GLY A 303 24.40 -17.26 18.23
CA GLY A 303 24.01 -18.65 17.95
C GLY A 303 23.19 -18.84 16.68
N LYS A 304 22.27 -19.82 16.67
CA LYS A 304 21.46 -20.21 15.50
C LYS A 304 20.48 -19.13 15.00
N ALA A 305 20.32 -18.04 15.74
CA ALA A 305 19.52 -16.89 15.32
C ALA A 305 20.17 -16.11 14.17
N ALA A 306 21.50 -16.03 14.16
CA ALA A 306 22.29 -15.38 13.09
C ALA A 306 22.34 -16.23 11.81
N GLU A 307 22.09 -17.53 11.90
CA GLU A 307 22.04 -18.45 10.76
C GLU A 307 20.70 -18.37 9.99
N ARG A 308 19.70 -17.64 10.49
CA ARG A 308 18.38 -17.55 9.87
C ARG A 308 18.26 -16.31 8.99
N GLU A 309 17.65 -16.53 7.83
CA GLU A 309 17.26 -15.44 6.94
C GLU A 309 15.97 -14.79 7.43
N TRP A 310 16.08 -13.51 7.76
CA TRP A 310 14.96 -12.67 8.18
C TRP A 310 14.60 -11.69 7.07
N PHE A 311 13.31 -11.48 6.87
CA PHE A 311 12.79 -10.52 5.91
C PHE A 311 11.99 -9.46 6.66
N VAL A 312 12.18 -8.19 6.28
CA VAL A 312 11.41 -7.09 6.84
C VAL A 312 10.00 -7.13 6.28
N VAL A 313 9.01 -7.14 7.16
CA VAL A 313 7.59 -7.02 6.82
C VAL A 313 7.19 -5.55 6.80
N ALA A 314 7.55 -4.78 7.84
CA ALA A 314 7.26 -3.35 7.95
C ALA A 314 8.15 -2.67 9.00
N ASN A 315 8.47 -1.38 8.83
CA ASN A 315 8.93 -0.51 9.92
C ASN A 315 7.71 -0.11 10.77
N LEU A 316 7.73 -0.45 12.06
CA LEU A 316 6.63 -0.23 13.00
C LEU A 316 6.59 1.19 13.58
N ASP A 317 7.63 1.99 13.34
CA ASP A 317 7.68 3.41 13.69
C ASP A 317 7.34 4.33 12.50
N ASP A 318 6.93 3.75 11.36
CA ASP A 318 6.37 4.47 10.21
C ASP A 318 4.87 4.79 10.42
N VAL A 319 4.27 5.53 9.48
CA VAL A 319 2.87 5.93 9.53
C VAL A 319 1.94 4.70 9.38
N PRO A 320 0.78 4.66 10.06
CA PRO A 320 -0.11 3.48 10.04
C PRO A 320 -0.51 3.00 8.64
N ALA A 321 -0.76 3.93 7.71
CA ALA A 321 -1.09 3.59 6.32
C ALA A 321 0.03 2.82 5.60
N ARG A 322 1.30 3.20 5.82
CA ARG A 322 2.45 2.49 5.25
C ARG A 322 2.69 1.14 5.90
N ILE A 323 2.47 1.04 7.21
CA ILE A 323 2.57 -0.25 7.91
C ILE A 323 1.58 -1.26 7.30
N ARG A 324 0.34 -0.83 7.04
CA ARG A 324 -0.65 -1.65 6.31
C ARG A 324 -0.18 -2.00 4.90
N GLN A 325 0.26 -1.00 4.13
CA GLN A 325 0.76 -1.21 2.77
C GLN A 325 1.91 -2.23 2.72
N ARG A 326 2.97 -2.04 3.51
CA ARG A 326 4.14 -2.93 3.53
C ARG A 326 3.78 -4.34 4.00
N THR A 327 2.90 -4.45 5.00
CA THR A 327 2.36 -5.74 5.43
C THR A 327 1.57 -6.41 4.29
N ALA A 328 0.74 -5.66 3.56
CA ALA A 328 -0.03 -6.19 2.44
C ALA A 328 0.88 -6.65 1.29
N GLU A 329 1.87 -5.85 0.89
CA GLU A 329 2.89 -6.21 -0.11
C GLU A 329 3.60 -7.51 0.27
N PHE A 330 3.99 -7.67 1.53
CA PHE A 330 4.62 -8.89 2.02
C PHE A 330 3.68 -10.11 1.93
N VAL A 331 2.40 -9.95 2.29
CA VAL A 331 1.38 -11.01 2.21
C VAL A 331 1.14 -11.42 0.75
N GLU A 332 1.06 -10.45 -0.16
CA GLU A 332 0.88 -10.69 -1.59
C GLU A 332 2.05 -11.46 -2.19
N LEU A 333 3.30 -11.12 -1.83
CA LEU A 333 4.49 -11.86 -2.24
C LEU A 333 4.48 -13.30 -1.69
N CYS A 334 4.08 -13.49 -0.43
CA CYS A 334 3.93 -14.82 0.16
C CYS A 334 2.84 -15.64 -0.54
N TRP A 335 1.74 -14.99 -0.95
CA TRP A 335 0.66 -15.63 -1.71
C TRP A 335 1.17 -16.07 -3.08
N ALA A 336 1.81 -15.16 -3.83
CA ALA A 336 2.40 -15.43 -5.14
C ALA A 336 3.43 -16.58 -5.10
N ALA A 337 4.28 -16.62 -4.07
CA ALA A 337 5.27 -17.68 -3.90
C ALA A 337 4.65 -19.09 -3.73
N ARG A 338 3.44 -19.16 -3.15
CA ARG A 338 2.68 -20.40 -2.94
C ARG A 338 1.92 -20.86 -4.17
N THR A 339 1.66 -19.97 -5.12
CA THR A 339 0.92 -20.32 -6.33
C THR A 339 1.86 -21.02 -7.31
N PRO A 340 1.59 -22.28 -7.74
CA PRO A 340 2.52 -23.03 -8.56
C PRO A 340 2.65 -22.40 -9.96
N PHE A 341 3.82 -21.84 -10.25
CA PHE A 341 4.31 -21.63 -11.60
C PHE A 341 5.50 -22.57 -11.81
N THR A 342 5.34 -23.58 -12.66
CA THR A 342 6.48 -24.32 -13.22
C THR A 342 7.27 -23.35 -14.09
N HIS A 343 8.48 -23.02 -13.66
CA HIS A 343 9.47 -22.28 -14.46
C HIS A 343 9.91 -23.15 -15.65
N ASP A 344 9.11 -23.18 -16.70
CA ASP A 344 9.57 -23.59 -18.04
C ASP A 344 9.17 -22.49 -19.03
N MET A 345 9.91 -21.37 -18.96
CA MET A 345 10.01 -20.43 -20.07
C MET A 345 11.39 -20.65 -20.71
N PRO A 346 11.49 -20.66 -22.06
CA PRO A 346 12.78 -20.72 -22.73
C PRO A 346 13.66 -19.58 -22.24
N ALA A 347 14.92 -19.87 -21.92
CA ALA A 347 15.91 -18.87 -21.56
C ALA A 347 15.87 -17.74 -22.60
N ALA A 348 15.63 -16.51 -22.15
CA ALA A 348 15.86 -15.34 -22.97
C ALA A 348 17.35 -15.35 -23.31
N SER A 349 17.67 -15.71 -24.54
CA SER A 349 18.99 -15.53 -25.11
C SER A 349 19.35 -14.05 -25.03
N ASP A 350 20.55 -13.79 -24.54
CA ASP A 350 21.25 -12.51 -24.55
C ASP A 350 20.96 -11.68 -25.81
N GLY A 351 20.67 -10.40 -25.59
CA GLY A 351 20.78 -9.39 -26.64
C GLY A 351 19.71 -8.33 -26.58
N LEU A 352 19.97 -7.26 -25.82
CA LEU A 352 19.73 -5.89 -26.28
C LEU A 352 20.52 -4.94 -25.39
N GLN A 353 21.74 -4.65 -25.86
CA GLN A 353 22.59 -3.57 -25.40
C GLN A 353 21.96 -2.21 -25.75
N ASN A 354 22.40 -1.20 -25.01
CA ASN A 354 22.26 0.24 -25.27
C ASN A 354 22.13 0.62 -26.74
N GLY A 355 21.20 1.54 -27.04
CA GLY A 355 21.14 2.24 -28.31
C GLY A 355 20.25 3.47 -28.22
N SER A 356 20.85 4.63 -28.50
CA SER A 356 20.31 5.98 -28.48
C SER A 356 19.18 6.24 -29.49
N SER A 357 18.38 7.27 -29.15
CA SER A 357 17.47 8.08 -29.97
C SER A 357 17.75 8.22 -31.47
N PHE A 358 16.68 8.20 -32.27
CA PHE A 358 16.50 9.02 -33.49
C PHE A 358 15.01 9.41 -33.66
N GLU A 359 14.76 10.70 -33.86
CA GLU A 359 13.49 11.28 -34.36
C GLU A 359 13.34 11.06 -35.88
N ALA A 360 12.09 10.93 -36.36
CA ALA A 360 11.49 11.89 -37.32
C ALA A 360 10.03 11.53 -37.67
N ASP A 361 9.16 12.51 -37.35
CA ASP A 361 7.98 13.03 -38.07
C ASP A 361 6.88 12.13 -38.66
N GLY A 362 5.66 12.40 -38.17
CA GLY A 362 4.61 12.86 -39.09
C GLY A 362 3.26 12.16 -39.07
N GLU A 363 2.53 12.10 -37.94
CA GLU A 363 1.07 12.00 -38.00
C GLU A 363 0.39 13.19 -37.32
N LYS A 364 -0.25 14.01 -38.17
CA LYS A 364 -1.01 15.20 -37.80
C LYS A 364 -2.26 14.81 -37.02
N GLY A 365 -2.50 15.55 -35.94
CA GLY A 365 -3.66 15.42 -35.08
C GLY A 365 -5.00 15.65 -35.79
N GLY A 366 -5.93 14.73 -35.53
CA GLY A 366 -7.36 14.98 -35.51
C GLY A 366 -7.86 14.51 -34.14
N SER A 367 -8.17 15.45 -33.25
CA SER A 367 -8.77 15.15 -31.95
C SER A 367 -10.19 14.62 -32.17
N TYR A 368 -10.40 13.33 -31.94
CA TYR A 368 -11.75 12.85 -31.70
C TYR A 368 -12.11 13.19 -30.26
N LEU A 369 -13.02 14.16 -30.11
CA LEU A 369 -13.69 14.50 -28.87
C LEU A 369 -14.45 13.26 -28.37
N LEU A 370 -13.77 12.44 -27.56
CA LEU A 370 -14.42 11.49 -26.67
C LEU A 370 -15.30 12.32 -25.73
N SER A 371 -16.61 12.08 -25.80
CA SER A 371 -17.57 12.71 -24.93
C SER A 371 -17.20 12.37 -23.49
N ALA A 372 -16.68 13.36 -22.75
CA ALA A 372 -16.31 13.21 -21.36
C ALA A 372 -17.56 12.82 -20.55
N ARG A 373 -17.56 11.59 -20.02
CA ARG A 373 -18.34 11.28 -18.80
C ARG A 373 -17.54 11.75 -17.59
N PRO A 374 -18.21 12.10 -16.48
CA PRO A 374 -17.50 12.54 -15.28
C PRO A 374 -16.54 11.41 -14.87
N ALA A 375 -15.25 11.74 -14.82
CA ALA A 375 -14.21 10.81 -14.43
C ALA A 375 -14.54 10.27 -13.03
N ILE A 376 -15.02 9.02 -12.97
CA ILE A 376 -15.08 8.29 -11.71
C ILE A 376 -13.62 8.08 -11.32
N ASP A 377 -13.26 8.51 -10.11
CA ASP A 377 -11.91 8.38 -9.56
C ASP A 377 -11.41 6.93 -9.73
N ALA A 378 -10.19 6.74 -10.23
CA ALA A 378 -9.57 5.43 -10.45
C ALA A 378 -9.59 4.58 -9.18
N LYS A 379 -9.44 5.20 -7.99
CA LYS A 379 -9.52 4.49 -6.70
C LYS A 379 -10.92 3.93 -6.44
N VAL A 380 -11.97 4.62 -6.90
CA VAL A 380 -13.35 4.16 -6.79
C VAL A 380 -13.58 3.00 -7.75
N VAL A 381 -13.01 3.04 -8.95
CA VAL A 381 -13.09 1.93 -9.92
C VAL A 381 -12.37 0.68 -9.36
N ASP A 382 -11.17 0.83 -8.80
CA ASP A 382 -10.42 -0.26 -8.18
C ASP A 382 -11.17 -0.87 -6.98
N GLN A 383 -11.80 -0.03 -6.16
CA GLN A 383 -12.61 -0.47 -5.04
C GLN A 383 -13.86 -1.25 -5.50
N LEU A 384 -14.52 -0.79 -6.57
CA LEU A 384 -15.67 -1.48 -7.15
C LEU A 384 -15.25 -2.81 -7.80
N HIS A 385 -14.15 -2.82 -8.56
CA HIS A 385 -13.58 -4.03 -9.13
C HIS A 385 -13.28 -5.06 -8.03
N GLY A 386 -12.61 -4.66 -6.96
CA GLY A 386 -12.33 -5.53 -5.81
C GLY A 386 -13.61 -6.09 -5.17
N THR A 387 -14.67 -5.28 -5.11
CA THR A 387 -15.99 -5.71 -4.59
C THR A 387 -16.64 -6.78 -5.48
N VAL A 388 -16.54 -6.67 -6.80
CA VAL A 388 -17.05 -7.68 -7.75
C VAL A 388 -16.34 -9.01 -7.56
N TRP A 389 -15.00 -8.97 -7.49
CA TRP A 389 -14.19 -10.15 -7.23
C TRP A 389 -14.57 -10.82 -5.90
N GLU A 390 -14.72 -10.04 -4.83
CA GLU A 390 -15.13 -10.53 -3.50
C GLU A 390 -16.52 -11.21 -3.54
N CYS A 391 -17.49 -10.60 -4.21
CA CYS A 391 -18.82 -11.16 -4.36
C CYS A 391 -18.77 -12.50 -5.11
N LEU A 392 -18.03 -12.58 -6.21
CA LEU A 392 -17.90 -13.81 -6.99
C LEU A 392 -17.24 -14.92 -6.18
N ALA A 393 -16.12 -14.62 -5.53
CA ALA A 393 -15.39 -15.56 -4.67
C ALA A 393 -16.30 -16.18 -3.60
N ARG A 394 -17.12 -15.36 -2.92
CA ARG A 394 -18.08 -15.84 -1.92
C ARG A 394 -19.16 -16.75 -2.51
N VAL A 395 -19.67 -16.44 -3.70
CA VAL A 395 -20.65 -17.28 -4.40
C VAL A 395 -20.02 -18.63 -4.74
N LEU A 396 -18.84 -18.65 -5.36
CA LEU A 396 -18.14 -19.88 -5.73
C LEU A 396 -17.82 -20.75 -4.49
N ALA A 397 -17.30 -20.13 -3.42
CA ALA A 397 -17.00 -20.81 -2.16
C ALA A 397 -18.25 -21.45 -1.54
N LYS A 398 -19.38 -20.74 -1.52
CA LYS A 398 -20.65 -21.26 -1.00
C LYS A 398 -21.11 -22.54 -1.71
N HIS A 399 -20.77 -22.68 -2.99
CA HIS A 399 -21.12 -23.83 -3.81
C HIS A 399 -19.96 -24.83 -3.97
N HIS A 400 -18.91 -24.73 -3.16
CA HIS A 400 -17.73 -25.60 -3.19
C HIS A 400 -17.03 -25.66 -4.56
N VAL A 401 -17.13 -24.58 -5.33
CA VAL A 401 -16.36 -24.40 -6.57
C VAL A 401 -14.99 -23.85 -6.20
N LYS A 402 -13.93 -24.51 -6.65
CA LYS A 402 -12.55 -24.05 -6.41
C LYS A 402 -12.21 -22.91 -7.35
N TYR A 403 -11.61 -21.86 -6.81
CA TYR A 403 -11.12 -20.72 -7.58
C TYR A 403 -9.77 -20.26 -7.03
N ARG A 404 -9.01 -19.51 -7.85
CA ARG A 404 -7.71 -18.94 -7.49
C ARG A 404 -7.56 -17.54 -8.07
N LYS A 405 -6.85 -16.68 -7.35
CA LYS A 405 -6.37 -15.38 -7.86
C LYS A 405 -4.86 -15.45 -8.06
N TRP A 406 -4.39 -15.04 -9.24
CA TRP A 406 -2.96 -15.08 -9.57
C TRP A 406 -2.37 -13.67 -9.59
N ARG A 407 -1.27 -13.48 -8.87
CA ARG A 407 -0.41 -12.30 -9.00
C ARG A 407 1.03 -12.78 -9.16
N HIS A 408 1.70 -12.32 -10.22
CA HIS A 408 3.08 -12.70 -10.53
C HIS A 408 4.07 -11.63 -10.04
N ALA A 409 5.28 -12.04 -9.64
CA ALA A 409 6.38 -11.15 -9.23
C ALA A 409 6.83 -10.12 -10.29
N ARG A 410 6.31 -10.21 -11.53
CA ARG A 410 6.54 -9.27 -12.65
C ARG A 410 5.32 -8.37 -12.94
N ARG A 411 4.42 -8.19 -11.97
CA ARG A 411 3.23 -7.31 -12.00
C ARG A 411 2.08 -7.74 -12.93
N TYR A 412 2.00 -9.01 -13.34
CA TYR A 412 0.79 -9.53 -14.00
C TYR A 412 -0.23 -9.98 -12.95
N GLU A 413 -1.49 -9.59 -13.14
CA GLU A 413 -2.61 -9.97 -12.27
C GLU A 413 -3.68 -10.65 -13.14
N ILE A 414 -4.02 -11.88 -12.77
CA ILE A 414 -5.17 -12.59 -13.34
C ILE A 414 -6.27 -12.52 -12.29
N ASP A 415 -7.41 -11.96 -12.66
CA ASP A 415 -8.48 -11.70 -11.71
C ASP A 415 -8.99 -13.00 -11.08
N MET A 416 -9.37 -14.00 -11.88
CA MET A 416 -9.78 -15.28 -11.32
C MET A 416 -9.58 -16.47 -12.28
N GLU A 417 -9.04 -17.56 -11.77
CA GLU A 417 -9.13 -18.89 -12.38
C GLU A 417 -10.20 -19.70 -11.64
N VAL A 418 -11.08 -20.39 -12.37
CA VAL A 418 -12.12 -21.25 -11.78
C VAL A 418 -11.93 -22.69 -12.24
N GLU A 419 -11.72 -23.61 -11.30
CA GLU A 419 -11.64 -25.04 -11.60
C GLU A 419 -13.04 -25.61 -11.81
N ARG A 420 -13.26 -26.17 -13.00
CA ARG A 420 -14.50 -26.87 -13.35
C ARG A 420 -14.35 -28.37 -13.20
N GLN A 421 -15.41 -29.03 -12.70
CA GLN A 421 -15.48 -30.48 -12.62
C GLN A 421 -15.68 -31.15 -13.99
N GLN A 422 -16.28 -30.42 -14.94
CA GLN A 422 -16.51 -30.86 -16.32
C GLN A 422 -16.17 -29.73 -17.30
N GLY A 423 -15.43 -30.07 -18.36
CA GLY A 423 -14.95 -29.11 -19.37
C GLY A 423 -13.68 -28.37 -18.96
N SER A 424 -13.23 -27.45 -19.83
CA SER A 424 -12.07 -26.60 -19.57
C SER A 424 -12.29 -25.70 -18.36
N HIS A 425 -11.25 -25.55 -17.53
CA HIS A 425 -11.20 -24.53 -16.47
C HIS A 425 -11.38 -23.13 -17.05
N LEU A 426 -11.83 -22.19 -16.23
CA LEU A 426 -12.11 -20.82 -16.69
C LEU A 426 -10.97 -19.88 -16.33
N LEU A 427 -10.65 -18.98 -17.24
CA LEU A 427 -9.82 -17.81 -16.99
C LEU A 427 -10.70 -16.57 -17.10
N VAL A 428 -11.01 -15.94 -15.97
CA VAL A 428 -11.96 -14.83 -15.86
C VAL A 428 -11.20 -13.53 -15.69
N GLU A 429 -11.47 -12.56 -16.57
CA GLU A 429 -11.05 -11.15 -16.45
C GLU A 429 -12.27 -10.29 -16.14
N ILE A 430 -12.21 -9.50 -15.07
CA ILE A 430 -13.29 -8.66 -14.56
C ILE A 430 -13.03 -7.22 -14.98
N LYS A 431 -13.99 -6.58 -15.67
CA LYS A 431 -13.92 -5.13 -15.95
C LYS A 431 -15.11 -4.40 -15.32
N THR A 432 -14.82 -3.27 -14.70
CA THR A 432 -15.80 -2.39 -14.04
C THR A 432 -15.74 -1.00 -14.66
N GLY A 433 -16.88 -0.38 -14.93
CA GLY A 433 -16.98 0.89 -15.65
C GLY A 433 -16.67 0.76 -17.15
N CYS A 434 -16.90 -0.42 -17.72
CA CYS A 434 -16.32 -0.85 -19.00
C CYS A 434 -16.61 0.10 -20.16
N CYS A 435 -15.54 0.65 -20.75
CA CYS A 435 -15.54 1.32 -22.05
C CYS A 435 -14.85 0.46 -23.12
N LEU A 436 -14.87 0.90 -24.38
CA LEU A 436 -14.36 0.10 -25.49
C LEU A 436 -12.86 -0.23 -25.35
N SER A 437 -12.07 0.66 -24.76
CA SER A 437 -10.65 0.38 -24.48
C SER A 437 -10.46 -0.73 -23.43
N ASP A 438 -11.37 -0.86 -22.45
CA ASP A 438 -11.28 -1.92 -21.45
C ASP A 438 -11.55 -3.30 -22.04
N VAL A 439 -12.41 -3.37 -23.06
CA VAL A 439 -12.65 -4.59 -23.85
C VAL A 439 -11.36 -5.00 -24.58
N TYR A 440 -10.67 -4.06 -25.22
CA TYR A 440 -9.41 -4.36 -25.90
C TYR A 440 -8.31 -4.81 -24.92
N SER A 441 -8.20 -4.15 -23.77
CA SER A 441 -7.26 -4.56 -22.72
C SER A 441 -7.59 -5.94 -22.17
N ALA A 442 -8.85 -6.25 -21.90
CA ALA A 442 -9.29 -7.56 -21.42
C ALA A 442 -8.99 -8.68 -22.43
N VAL A 443 -9.30 -8.46 -23.72
CA VAL A 443 -8.96 -9.40 -24.80
C VAL A 443 -7.45 -9.63 -24.85
N GLY A 444 -6.66 -8.55 -24.81
CA GLY A 444 -5.21 -8.64 -24.81
C GLY A 444 -4.68 -9.45 -23.61
N GLN A 445 -5.17 -9.16 -22.41
CA GLN A 445 -4.79 -9.89 -21.19
C GLN A 445 -5.12 -11.38 -21.29
N LEU A 446 -6.36 -11.73 -21.65
CA LEU A 446 -6.81 -13.12 -21.74
C LEU A 446 -6.01 -13.91 -22.78
N GLU A 447 -5.77 -13.35 -23.97
CA GLU A 447 -4.99 -14.02 -25.01
C GLU A 447 -3.52 -14.15 -24.64
N ILE A 448 -2.91 -13.07 -24.12
CA ILE A 448 -1.50 -13.08 -23.72
C ILE A 448 -1.29 -14.07 -22.57
N TYR A 449 -2.17 -14.11 -21.55
CA TYR A 449 -2.03 -15.04 -20.43
C TYR A 449 -2.10 -16.51 -20.86
N ARG A 450 -3.02 -16.87 -21.78
CA ARG A 450 -3.11 -18.23 -22.33
C ARG A 450 -1.86 -18.65 -23.11
N LYS A 451 -1.13 -17.69 -23.69
CA LYS A 451 0.12 -17.95 -24.43
C LYS A 451 1.36 -17.93 -23.56
N LEU A 452 1.40 -17.02 -22.57
CA LEU A 452 2.54 -16.90 -21.66
C LEU A 452 2.62 -18.06 -20.66
N PHE A 453 1.49 -18.67 -20.32
CA PHE A 453 1.41 -19.66 -19.26
C PHE A 453 0.86 -20.98 -19.80
N PRO A 454 1.72 -22.00 -20.05
CA PRO A 454 1.31 -23.25 -20.68
C PRO A 454 0.16 -23.97 -19.97
N GLN A 455 0.06 -23.86 -18.64
CA GLN A 455 -1.02 -24.44 -17.85
C GLN A 455 -2.37 -23.75 -18.06
N LEU A 456 -2.40 -22.52 -18.60
CA LEU A 456 -3.62 -21.76 -18.90
C LEU A 456 -4.05 -21.90 -20.37
N ALA A 457 -3.26 -22.57 -21.22
CA ALA A 457 -3.49 -22.61 -22.66
C ALA A 457 -4.86 -23.21 -23.04
N ASN A 458 -5.34 -24.17 -22.24
CA ASN A 458 -6.60 -24.89 -22.48
C ASN A 458 -7.79 -24.30 -21.71
N HIS A 459 -7.60 -23.20 -20.96
CA HIS A 459 -8.69 -22.57 -20.22
C HIS A 459 -9.64 -21.84 -21.18
N GLN A 460 -10.93 -21.87 -20.87
CA GLN A 460 -11.92 -21.02 -21.54
C GLN A 460 -11.75 -19.61 -21.01
N ALA A 461 -11.46 -18.67 -21.90
CA ALA A 461 -11.40 -17.26 -21.56
C ALA A 461 -12.82 -16.72 -21.34
N VAL A 462 -13.01 -16.00 -20.24
CA VAL A 462 -14.27 -15.35 -19.88
C VAL A 462 -14.00 -13.89 -19.56
N MET A 463 -14.71 -13.01 -20.25
CA MET A 463 -14.71 -11.58 -19.95
C MET A 463 -16.00 -11.24 -19.18
N LEU A 464 -15.85 -10.77 -17.94
CA LEU A 464 -16.96 -10.45 -17.04
C LEU A 464 -17.08 -8.93 -16.84
N ILE A 465 -18.17 -8.34 -17.32
CA ILE A 465 -18.30 -6.87 -17.44
C ILE A 465 -19.61 -6.33 -16.86
N ASP A 466 -19.63 -5.07 -16.42
CA ASP A 466 -20.84 -4.40 -15.89
C ASP A 466 -21.68 -3.64 -16.92
N THR A 467 -21.18 -3.53 -18.16
CA THR A 467 -21.79 -2.70 -19.20
C THR A 467 -22.10 -3.55 -20.43
N PRO A 468 -23.30 -3.42 -21.04
CA PRO A 468 -23.60 -4.13 -22.26
C PRO A 468 -22.72 -3.67 -23.43
N VAL A 469 -22.05 -4.64 -24.04
CA VAL A 469 -21.26 -4.47 -25.26
C VAL A 469 -22.16 -4.63 -26.48
N THR A 470 -21.92 -3.85 -27.53
CA THR A 470 -22.72 -3.95 -28.76
C THR A 470 -22.58 -5.34 -29.39
N PRO A 471 -23.61 -5.84 -30.10
CA PRO A 471 -23.58 -7.18 -30.70
C PRO A 471 -22.38 -7.41 -31.63
N PHE A 472 -21.94 -6.38 -32.35
CA PHE A 472 -20.79 -6.45 -33.25
C PHE A 472 -19.46 -6.70 -32.50
N ILE A 473 -19.21 -5.95 -31.41
CA ILE A 473 -17.99 -6.13 -30.62
C ILE A 473 -18.04 -7.46 -29.88
N ARG A 474 -19.20 -7.84 -29.35
CA ARG A 474 -19.41 -9.16 -28.73
C ARG A 474 -19.05 -10.28 -29.70
N GLN A 475 -19.56 -10.24 -30.92
CA GLN A 475 -19.26 -11.25 -31.95
C GLN A 475 -17.77 -11.31 -32.29
N ALA A 476 -17.09 -10.16 -32.34
CA ALA A 476 -15.64 -10.12 -32.59
C ALA A 476 -14.84 -10.73 -31.42
N VAL A 477 -15.24 -10.49 -30.17
CA VAL A 477 -14.60 -11.07 -28.99
C VAL A 477 -14.88 -12.59 -28.91
N GLU A 478 -16.10 -13.01 -29.18
CA GLU A 478 -16.49 -14.43 -29.20
C GLU A 478 -15.77 -15.21 -30.32
N ALA A 479 -15.46 -14.57 -31.45
CA ALA A 479 -14.64 -15.17 -32.51
C ALA A 479 -13.19 -15.45 -32.08
N LEU A 480 -12.73 -14.86 -30.97
CA LEU A 480 -11.44 -15.15 -30.34
C LEU A 480 -11.54 -16.23 -29.24
N ASP A 481 -12.67 -16.95 -29.17
CA ASP A 481 -12.91 -17.97 -28.15
C ASP A 481 -12.94 -17.40 -26.71
N ILE A 482 -13.42 -16.16 -26.59
CA ILE A 482 -13.64 -15.46 -25.32
C ILE A 482 -15.14 -15.30 -25.09
N VAL A 483 -15.65 -15.89 -24.01
CA VAL A 483 -17.07 -15.82 -23.65
C VAL A 483 -17.33 -14.55 -22.85
N VAL A 484 -18.34 -13.77 -23.24
CA VAL A 484 -18.65 -12.49 -22.57
C VAL A 484 -19.89 -12.60 -21.69
N HIS A 485 -19.71 -12.46 -20.38
CA HIS A 485 -20.78 -12.46 -19.39
C HIS A 485 -20.92 -11.10 -18.71
N GLN A 486 -22.12 -10.85 -18.16
CA GLN A 486 -22.44 -9.60 -17.49
C GLN A 486 -22.74 -9.81 -16.00
N TYR A 487 -22.44 -8.78 -15.22
CA TYR A 487 -22.90 -8.62 -13.84
C TYR A 487 -23.56 -7.26 -13.66
N GLU A 488 -24.43 -7.16 -12.67
CA GLU A 488 -25.21 -5.97 -12.38
C GLU A 488 -25.02 -5.50 -10.95
N TRP A 489 -25.02 -4.18 -10.78
CA TRP A 489 -25.11 -3.55 -9.47
C TRP A 489 -26.60 -3.35 -9.14
N PRO A 490 -27.11 -3.84 -7.99
CA PRO A 490 -28.50 -3.62 -7.63
C PRO A 490 -28.83 -2.13 -7.54
N LYS A 491 -30.02 -1.75 -8.01
CA LYS A 491 -30.49 -0.36 -7.97
C LYS A 491 -30.75 0.06 -6.52
N GLY A 492 -29.80 0.77 -5.92
CA GLY A 492 -29.86 1.28 -4.54
C GLY A 492 -28.50 1.71 -3.99
N ALA A 493 -28.46 2.38 -2.84
CA ALA A 493 -27.23 2.91 -2.24
C ALA A 493 -26.26 1.82 -1.72
N ASP A 494 -26.70 0.57 -1.64
CA ASP A 494 -25.90 -0.53 -1.07
C ASP A 494 -25.20 -1.35 -2.16
N ARG A 495 -24.03 -0.86 -2.60
CA ARG A 495 -23.16 -1.50 -3.61
C ARG A 495 -22.44 -2.76 -3.09
N LYS A 496 -23.02 -3.50 -2.14
CA LYS A 496 -22.39 -4.66 -1.49
C LYS A 496 -22.78 -6.02 -2.06
N ASN A 497 -23.77 -6.06 -2.95
CA ASN A 497 -24.33 -7.32 -3.48
C ASN A 497 -24.36 -7.32 -5.00
N VAL A 498 -23.22 -7.61 -5.64
CA VAL A 498 -23.15 -7.78 -7.10
C VAL A 498 -23.97 -8.99 -7.55
N GLN A 499 -24.79 -8.82 -8.59
CA GLN A 499 -25.57 -9.89 -9.18
C GLN A 499 -24.90 -10.39 -10.44
N PHE A 500 -24.60 -11.69 -10.50
CA PHE A 500 -24.00 -12.32 -11.67
C PHE A 500 -25.07 -12.97 -12.54
N SER A 501 -24.91 -12.94 -13.87
CA SER A 501 -25.81 -13.66 -14.77
C SER A 501 -25.85 -15.15 -14.43
N GLU A 502 -27.06 -15.74 -14.49
CA GLU A 502 -27.26 -17.15 -14.18
C GLU A 502 -26.44 -18.07 -15.09
N ALA A 503 -26.37 -17.74 -16.38
CA ALA A 503 -25.54 -18.44 -17.35
C ALA A 503 -24.05 -18.45 -16.97
N PHE A 504 -23.53 -17.36 -16.39
CA PHE A 504 -22.15 -17.31 -15.90
C PHE A 504 -21.95 -18.19 -14.68
N LEU A 505 -22.86 -18.14 -13.70
CA LEU A 505 -22.78 -18.97 -12.50
C LEU A 505 -22.84 -20.45 -12.84
N GLN A 506 -23.72 -20.85 -13.77
CA GLN A 506 -23.74 -22.21 -14.32
C GLN A 506 -22.43 -22.59 -15.01
N LEU A 507 -21.86 -21.67 -15.80
CA LEU A 507 -20.56 -21.89 -16.43
C LEU A 507 -19.47 -22.16 -15.38
N CYS A 508 -19.50 -21.43 -14.26
CA CYS A 508 -18.62 -21.67 -13.12
C CYS A 508 -18.91 -22.98 -12.35
N GLY A 509 -20.00 -23.69 -12.63
CA GLY A 509 -20.38 -24.92 -11.93
C GLY A 509 -21.26 -24.70 -10.69
N VAL A 510 -21.90 -23.53 -10.57
CA VAL A 510 -22.91 -23.26 -9.53
C VAL A 510 -24.28 -23.81 -9.99
N PRO A 511 -24.91 -24.72 -9.23
CA PRO A 511 -26.18 -25.34 -9.61
C PRO A 511 -27.36 -24.34 -9.56
N GLN A 512 -28.34 -24.54 -10.43
CA GLN A 512 -29.58 -23.76 -10.46
C GLN A 512 -30.42 -23.98 -9.19
N PRO A 513 -31.22 -22.99 -8.75
CA PRO A 513 -32.18 -23.19 -7.67
C PRO A 513 -33.20 -24.31 -7.95
N SER A 514 -33.44 -24.67 -9.22
CA SER A 514 -34.33 -25.75 -9.63
C SER A 514 -33.71 -27.16 -9.63
N ASP A 515 -32.39 -27.30 -9.42
CA ASP A 515 -31.71 -28.60 -9.42
C ASP A 515 -31.64 -29.28 -8.04
N VAL A 516 -32.26 -28.68 -7.01
CA VAL A 516 -32.54 -29.38 -5.75
C VAL A 516 -33.69 -30.36 -5.99
N THR A 517 -33.34 -31.52 -6.55
CA THR A 517 -34.28 -32.64 -6.69
C THR A 517 -34.76 -33.01 -5.29
N VAL A 518 -36.01 -32.66 -4.97
CA VAL A 518 -36.73 -33.22 -3.83
C VAL A 518 -36.78 -34.73 -4.06
N VAL A 519 -35.95 -35.48 -3.32
CA VAL A 519 -36.14 -36.92 -3.18
C VAL A 519 -37.44 -37.09 -2.39
N GLN A 520 -38.57 -37.15 -3.11
CA GLN A 520 -39.83 -37.59 -2.54
C GLN A 520 -39.66 -39.06 -2.16
N ALA A 521 -39.60 -39.32 -0.86
CA ALA A 521 -39.72 -40.66 -0.32
C ALA A 521 -41.11 -41.20 -0.67
N HIS A 522 -41.18 -42.08 -1.66
CA HIS A 522 -42.35 -42.93 -1.89
C HIS A 522 -42.43 -43.96 -0.76
N VAL A 523 -43.19 -43.64 0.28
CA VAL A 523 -43.76 -44.65 1.17
C VAL A 523 -44.94 -45.26 0.44
N SER A 524 -44.73 -46.46 -0.13
CA SER A 524 -45.83 -47.30 -0.61
C SER A 524 -46.40 -48.07 0.56
N LEU A 525 -47.59 -47.68 1.00
CA LEU A 525 -48.48 -48.50 1.83
C LEU A 525 -49.35 -49.34 0.89
N THR A 526 -49.07 -50.63 0.79
CA THR A 526 -50.06 -51.66 0.41
C THR A 526 -49.58 -53.02 0.92
N GLY A 527 -50.39 -53.67 1.77
CA GLY A 527 -50.25 -55.06 2.18
C GLY A 527 -50.25 -55.25 3.68
#